data_AF-A0A1V0PWJ0-F1
#
_entry.id   AF-A0A1V0PWJ0-F1
#
_cell.length_a   1.000
_cell.length_b   1.000
_cell.length_c   1.000
_cell.angle_alpha   90.00
_cell.angle_beta   90.00
_cell.angle_gamma   90.00
#
_symmetry.space_group_name_H-M   'P 1'
#
loop_
_entity.id
_entity.type
_entity.pdbx_description
1 polymer ?
#
loop_
_entity_poly.entity_id
_entity_poly.type
_entity_poly.pdbx_seq_one_letter_code
_entity_poly.pdbx_strand_id
1 'polypeptide(L)'
;MQEKPLSRQELELLTLVNQLHEEKGPFERDFLSVRAKGLGLEFPRAFRALKDRGLIEERERRPVLVMRLFGSKPKLLLRPSDKAAGALRAAPAAEPAKVPAAPAKAEVNPEPAKAEPPAPAHPEPPKPASEPGPAAPKPAPKVMPGPATAARPPVALTADDDDVAVDEDTVPLASALDPETVDEVRELVAGMGMELTFAGEALMGQLVAKGAQLGDALSQMLLISFAHAVQEDETSGGKLMSLGLRDYVVEVMQEVEKLRDAGFVGDARFEEDMRRLWSMFDGDDRMQIASTLLSDPIAGVTPPALLPEDLRPFEET
;
A
#
# COMPACT_ATOMS: atom_id res chain seq x y z
N MET A 1 -14.32 35.79 24.84
CA MET A 1 -13.60 36.61 23.86
C MET A 1 -14.49 36.68 22.62
N GLN A 2 -14.82 37.88 22.13
CA GLN A 2 -15.70 38.01 20.95
C GLN A 2 -14.94 37.51 19.71
N GLU A 3 -15.40 36.41 19.12
CA GLU A 3 -14.84 35.91 17.86
C GLU A 3 -15.12 36.94 16.77
N LYS A 4 -14.07 37.55 16.24
CA LYS A 4 -14.16 38.52 15.16
C LYS A 4 -14.80 37.83 13.94
N PRO A 5 -15.86 38.39 13.32
CA PRO A 5 -16.50 37.74 12.18
C PRO A 5 -15.48 37.52 11.04
N LEU A 6 -15.69 36.45 10.26
CA LEU A 6 -14.87 36.16 9.10
C LEU A 6 -15.03 37.26 8.06
N SER A 7 -13.91 37.67 7.46
CA SER A 7 -13.98 38.60 6.33
C SER A 7 -14.58 37.91 5.10
N ARG A 8 -15.09 38.70 4.15
CA ARG A 8 -15.64 38.17 2.89
C ARG A 8 -14.63 37.29 2.15
N GLN A 9 -13.36 37.72 2.10
CA GLN A 9 -12.28 36.96 1.47
C GLN A 9 -11.96 35.65 2.21
N GLU A 10 -12.07 35.64 3.54
CA GLU A 10 -11.91 34.43 4.36
C GLU A 10 -13.05 33.43 4.10
N LEU A 11 -14.29 33.91 3.95
CA LEU A 11 -15.44 33.07 3.62
C LEU A 11 -15.37 32.47 2.21
N GLU A 12 -15.00 33.29 1.22
CA GLU A 12 -14.85 32.84 -0.17
C GLU A 12 -13.72 31.79 -0.28
N LEU A 13 -12.60 31.99 0.43
CA LEU A 13 -11.51 31.00 0.47
C LEU A 13 -11.91 29.72 1.22
N LEU A 14 -12.63 29.82 2.34
CA LEU A 14 -13.10 28.65 3.08
C LEU A 14 -14.13 27.83 2.27
N THR A 15 -14.99 28.51 1.52
CA THR A 15 -15.95 27.86 0.59
C THR A 15 -15.21 27.10 -0.51
N LEU A 16 -14.19 27.71 -1.10
CA LEU A 16 -13.34 27.07 -2.11
C LEU A 16 -12.63 25.84 -1.54
N VAL A 17 -12.12 25.91 -0.30
CA VAL A 17 -11.47 24.78 0.37
C VAL A 17 -12.43 23.60 0.57
N ASN A 18 -13.67 23.87 1.00
CA ASN A 18 -14.68 22.82 1.15
C ASN A 18 -15.06 22.18 -0.19
N GLN A 19 -15.31 22.98 -1.22
CA GLN A 19 -15.64 22.48 -2.56
C GLN A 19 -14.52 21.58 -3.11
N LEU A 20 -13.27 22.03 -3.03
CA LEU A 20 -12.14 21.24 -3.51
C LEU A 20 -11.95 19.94 -2.71
N HIS A 21 -12.27 19.97 -1.40
CA HIS A 21 -12.18 18.78 -0.56
C HIS A 21 -13.31 17.77 -0.85
N GLU A 22 -14.53 18.24 -1.15
CA GLU A 22 -15.64 17.38 -1.56
C GLU A 22 -15.39 16.74 -2.93
N GLU A 23 -14.80 17.48 -3.87
CA GLU A 23 -14.53 16.97 -5.22
C GLU A 23 -13.34 16.01 -5.31
N LYS A 24 -12.27 16.25 -4.54
CA LYS A 24 -10.98 15.55 -4.72
C LYS A 24 -10.35 15.00 -3.44
N GLY A 25 -10.97 15.24 -2.29
CA GLY A 25 -10.35 14.95 -1.00
C GLY A 25 -9.19 15.89 -0.66
N PRO A 26 -8.22 15.47 0.18
CA PRO A 26 -7.11 16.32 0.61
C PRO A 26 -6.21 16.78 -0.55
N PHE A 27 -5.91 18.07 -0.62
CA PHE A 27 -5.14 18.67 -1.73
C PHE A 27 -3.99 19.56 -1.25
N GLU A 28 -3.02 19.83 -2.13
CA GLU A 28 -1.84 20.62 -1.79
C GLU A 28 -2.11 22.13 -1.68
N ARG A 29 -1.35 22.82 -0.83
CA ARG A 29 -1.42 24.28 -0.68
C ARG A 29 -1.20 25.05 -1.98
N ASP A 30 -0.28 24.60 -2.83
CA ASP A 30 0.03 25.27 -4.08
C ASP A 30 -1.13 25.19 -5.08
N PHE A 31 -1.86 24.08 -5.07
CA PHE A 31 -3.07 23.92 -5.87
C PHE A 31 -4.16 24.92 -5.45
N LEU A 32 -4.37 25.08 -4.13
CA LEU A 32 -5.30 26.09 -3.61
C LEU A 32 -4.85 27.52 -3.95
N SER A 33 -3.56 27.82 -3.85
CA SER A 33 -2.99 29.13 -4.19
C SER A 33 -3.25 29.51 -5.65
N VAL A 34 -3.05 28.57 -6.58
CA VAL A 34 -3.30 28.78 -8.01
C VAL A 34 -4.79 29.02 -8.28
N ARG A 35 -5.66 28.21 -7.68
CA ARG A 35 -7.12 28.37 -7.83
C ARG A 35 -7.64 29.68 -7.22
N ALA A 36 -7.19 30.02 -6.02
CA ALA A 36 -7.57 31.25 -5.34
C ALA A 36 -7.13 32.49 -6.14
N LYS A 37 -5.90 32.50 -6.68
CA LYS A 37 -5.42 33.58 -7.56
C LYS A 37 -6.22 33.69 -8.86
N GLY A 38 -6.61 32.55 -9.45
CA GLY A 38 -7.48 32.51 -10.63
C GLY A 38 -8.87 33.11 -10.39
N LEU A 39 -9.33 33.15 -9.14
CA LEU A 39 -10.58 33.79 -8.71
C LEU A 39 -10.38 35.23 -8.18
N GLY A 40 -9.16 35.77 -8.24
CA GLY A 40 -8.84 37.11 -7.74
C GLY A 40 -8.81 37.22 -6.21
N LEU A 41 -8.65 36.10 -5.49
CA LEU A 41 -8.63 36.07 -4.03
C LEU A 41 -7.23 36.36 -3.46
N GLU A 42 -7.18 37.14 -2.40
CA GLU A 42 -5.98 37.45 -1.61
C GLU A 42 -5.55 36.25 -0.75
N PHE A 43 -4.90 35.29 -1.39
CA PHE A 43 -4.56 33.99 -0.81
C PHE A 43 -3.70 34.06 0.47
N PRO A 44 -2.54 34.76 0.52
CA PRO A 44 -1.61 34.62 1.65
C PRO A 44 -2.18 35.13 2.97
N ARG A 45 -2.98 36.21 2.92
CA ARG A 45 -3.55 36.86 4.10
C ARG A 45 -4.77 36.11 4.62
N ALA A 46 -5.70 35.76 3.74
CA ALA A 46 -6.90 35.01 4.10
C ALA A 46 -6.56 33.60 4.59
N PHE A 47 -5.60 32.93 3.93
CA PHE A 47 -5.14 31.60 4.34
C PHE A 47 -4.55 31.60 5.75
N ARG A 48 -3.67 32.57 6.07
CA ARG A 48 -3.09 32.70 7.41
C ARG A 48 -4.16 32.93 8.47
N ALA A 49 -5.13 33.81 8.21
CA ALA A 49 -6.23 34.07 9.13
C ALA A 49 -7.11 32.85 9.37
N LEU A 50 -7.40 32.05 8.33
CA LEU A 50 -8.17 30.80 8.46
C LEU A 50 -7.40 29.72 9.21
N LYS A 51 -6.09 29.61 8.99
CA LYS A 51 -5.19 28.70 9.71
C LYS A 51 -5.06 29.07 11.19
N ASP A 52 -4.86 30.35 11.50
CA ASP A 52 -4.73 30.85 12.88
C ASP A 52 -6.04 30.65 13.68
N ARG A 53 -7.18 30.61 13.00
CA ARG A 53 -8.51 30.29 13.58
C ARG A 53 -8.79 28.79 13.65
N GLY A 54 -7.89 27.94 13.16
CA GLY A 54 -8.06 26.49 13.13
C GLY A 54 -9.20 26.02 12.24
N LEU A 55 -9.57 26.79 11.20
CA LEU A 55 -10.60 26.44 10.22
C LEU A 55 -10.04 25.61 9.06
N ILE A 56 -8.73 25.68 8.84
CA ILE A 56 -7.99 24.87 7.87
C ILE A 56 -6.86 24.18 8.62
N GLU A 57 -6.77 22.87 8.45
CA GLU A 57 -5.67 22.06 8.97
C GLU A 57 -4.67 21.78 7.85
N GLU A 58 -3.40 22.07 8.12
CA GLU A 58 -2.27 21.56 7.33
C GLU A 58 -1.83 20.25 7.97
N ARG A 59 -2.13 19.11 7.33
CA ARG A 59 -1.52 17.83 7.71
C ARG A 59 -0.37 17.54 6.77
N GLU A 60 0.80 17.31 7.35
CA GLU A 60 1.94 16.81 6.61
C GLU A 60 1.66 15.35 6.26
N ARG A 61 1.36 15.06 4.99
CA ARG A 61 1.36 13.68 4.52
C ARG A 61 2.80 13.33 4.21
N ARG A 62 3.42 12.60 5.13
CA ARG A 62 4.73 12.01 4.88
C ARG A 62 4.57 11.00 3.74
N PRO A 63 5.49 10.99 2.77
CA PRO A 63 5.47 9.96 1.75
C PRO A 63 5.74 8.63 2.44
N VAL A 64 5.02 7.59 2.03
CA VAL A 64 5.29 6.20 2.43
C VAL A 64 6.78 5.91 2.23
N LEU A 65 7.39 5.07 3.05
CA LEU A 65 8.85 4.81 3.05
C LEU A 65 9.38 4.47 1.64
N VAL A 66 8.58 3.76 0.84
CA VAL A 66 8.83 3.47 -0.58
C VAL A 66 8.84 4.74 -1.45
N MET A 67 7.84 5.61 -1.33
CA MET A 67 7.79 6.90 -2.06
C MET A 67 8.91 7.87 -1.63
N ARG A 68 9.39 7.78 -0.38
CA ARG A 68 10.56 8.53 0.10
C ARG A 68 11.84 8.13 -0.61
N LEU A 69 12.04 6.85 -0.94
CA LEU A 69 13.20 6.39 -1.72
C LEU A 69 13.17 6.83 -3.19
N PHE A 70 11.98 7.03 -3.78
CA PHE A 70 11.83 7.64 -5.11
C PHE A 70 11.92 9.18 -5.12
N GLY A 71 12.40 9.80 -4.04
CA GLY A 71 12.61 11.25 -3.97
C GLY A 71 11.33 12.08 -3.79
N SER A 72 10.21 11.46 -3.41
CA SER A 72 8.97 12.17 -3.13
C SER A 72 9.14 13.00 -1.85
N LYS A 73 8.92 14.31 -1.94
CA LYS A 73 8.98 15.21 -0.79
C LYS A 73 7.69 15.12 0.02
N PRO A 74 7.74 15.28 1.35
CA PRO A 74 6.53 15.41 2.17
C PRO A 74 5.65 16.53 1.62
N LYS A 75 4.36 16.22 1.44
CA LYS A 75 3.38 17.13 0.86
C LYS A 75 2.47 17.64 1.97
N LEU A 76 2.36 18.96 2.06
CA LEU A 76 1.42 19.63 2.95
C LEU A 76 0.02 19.56 2.33
N LEU A 77 -0.82 18.69 2.87
CA LEU A 77 -2.20 18.55 2.44
C LEU A 77 -3.10 19.40 3.33
N LEU A 78 -4.02 20.09 2.66
CA LEU A 78 -5.03 20.93 3.28
C LEU A 78 -6.33 20.16 3.41
N ARG A 79 -6.92 20.26 4.60
CA ARG A 79 -8.26 19.76 4.89
C ARG A 79 -9.04 20.81 5.67
N PRO A 80 -10.33 21.03 5.36
CA PRO A 80 -11.19 21.81 6.24
C PRO A 80 -11.33 21.10 7.60
N SER A 81 -11.16 21.85 8.69
CA SER A 81 -11.33 21.29 10.04
C SER A 81 -12.82 21.08 10.35
N ASP A 82 -13.12 20.31 11.40
CA ASP A 82 -14.51 20.12 11.85
C ASP A 82 -15.20 21.45 12.24
N LYS A 83 -14.41 22.49 12.55
CA LYS A 83 -14.89 23.84 12.86
C LYS A 83 -15.24 24.66 11.61
N ALA A 84 -14.74 24.28 10.44
CA ALA A 84 -15.01 24.95 9.17
C ALA A 84 -16.50 24.94 8.79
N ALA A 85 -17.17 23.80 9.01
CA ALA A 85 -18.59 23.63 8.70
C ALA A 85 -19.48 24.54 9.56
N GLY A 86 -19.13 24.75 10.83
CA GLY A 86 -19.81 25.69 11.72
C GLY A 86 -19.62 27.15 11.30
N ALA A 87 -18.41 27.50 10.86
CA ALA A 87 -18.08 28.87 10.46
C ALA A 87 -18.75 29.29 9.13
N LEU A 88 -18.94 28.37 8.18
CA LEU A 88 -19.72 28.62 6.95
C LEU A 88 -21.22 28.75 7.22
N ARG A 89 -21.75 28.00 8.20
CA ARG A 89 -23.17 28.11 8.61
C ARG A 89 -23.47 29.37 9.42
N ALA A 90 -22.49 29.89 10.14
CA ALA A 90 -22.60 31.13 10.92
C ALA A 90 -22.36 32.41 10.08
N ALA A 91 -21.98 32.26 8.80
CA ALA A 91 -21.82 33.38 7.90
C ALA A 91 -23.18 33.98 7.52
N PRO A 92 -23.37 35.31 7.61
CA PRO A 92 -24.59 35.93 7.09
C PRO A 92 -24.62 35.72 5.57
N ALA A 93 -25.72 35.14 5.08
CA ALA A 93 -25.95 34.90 3.66
C ALA A 93 -25.87 36.23 2.88
N ALA A 94 -24.73 36.48 2.26
CA ALA A 94 -24.54 37.62 1.37
C ALA A 94 -25.14 37.25 0.00
N GLU A 95 -26.10 38.06 -0.42
CA GLU A 95 -26.81 38.00 -1.71
C GLU A 95 -25.86 37.84 -2.91
N PRO A 96 -26.29 37.15 -3.98
CA PRO A 96 -25.46 36.90 -5.15
C PRO A 96 -25.12 38.21 -5.87
N ALA A 97 -23.86 38.63 -5.75
CA ALA A 97 -23.33 39.75 -6.50
C ALA A 97 -23.18 39.38 -7.99
N LYS A 98 -23.85 40.17 -8.82
CA LYS A 98 -23.90 40.18 -10.29
C LYS A 98 -22.59 39.80 -10.98
N VAL A 99 -22.72 38.86 -11.91
CA VAL A 99 -21.77 38.52 -12.98
C VAL A 99 -21.45 39.77 -13.81
N PRO A 100 -20.18 40.19 -13.95
CA PRO A 100 -19.80 41.14 -14.99
C PRO A 100 -19.74 40.44 -16.34
N ALA A 101 -20.38 41.08 -17.32
CA ALA A 101 -20.56 40.62 -18.69
C ALA A 101 -19.24 40.24 -19.39
N ALA A 102 -19.31 39.15 -20.16
CA ALA A 102 -18.30 38.76 -21.14
C ALA A 102 -18.15 39.82 -22.24
N PRO A 103 -16.92 40.14 -22.70
CA PRO A 103 -16.74 40.77 -23.99
C PRO A 103 -16.65 39.71 -25.10
N ALA A 104 -17.46 40.01 -26.11
CA ALA A 104 -17.64 39.50 -27.46
C ALA A 104 -16.53 38.65 -28.14
N LYS A 105 -17.07 37.71 -28.91
CA LYS A 105 -16.49 36.97 -30.04
C LYS A 105 -15.49 37.76 -30.88
N ALA A 106 -14.40 37.09 -31.25
CA ALA A 106 -13.73 37.27 -32.52
C ALA A 106 -13.44 35.88 -33.11
N GLU A 107 -14.27 35.49 -34.08
CA GLU A 107 -13.95 34.43 -35.05
C GLU A 107 -12.83 34.94 -35.95
N VAL A 108 -11.70 34.22 -36.04
CA VAL A 108 -10.98 34.00 -37.31
C VAL A 108 -10.29 32.64 -37.22
N ASN A 109 -10.80 31.67 -37.97
CA ASN A 109 -10.02 30.57 -38.54
C ASN A 109 -9.99 30.83 -40.07
N PRO A 110 -8.85 30.65 -40.75
CA PRO A 110 -8.56 29.30 -41.26
C PRO A 110 -7.07 28.90 -41.21
N GLU A 111 -6.83 27.67 -40.77
CA GLU A 111 -5.73 26.76 -41.16
C GLU A 111 -5.59 26.68 -42.71
N PRO A 112 -4.52 26.08 -43.32
CA PRO A 112 -3.39 25.34 -42.73
C PRO A 112 -2.01 25.63 -43.35
N ALA A 113 -0.93 25.37 -42.62
CA ALA A 113 0.38 25.14 -43.23
C ALA A 113 1.08 23.94 -42.56
N LYS A 114 0.99 22.79 -43.24
CA LYS A 114 1.87 21.64 -43.07
C LYS A 114 3.32 22.09 -43.15
N ALA A 115 4.11 21.78 -42.13
CA ALA A 115 5.54 21.55 -42.28
C ALA A 115 5.85 20.20 -41.62
N GLU A 116 6.31 19.27 -42.46
CA GLU A 116 6.75 17.93 -42.08
C GLU A 116 7.98 17.95 -41.15
N PRO A 117 8.16 16.89 -40.35
CA PRO A 117 9.21 16.77 -39.35
C PRO A 117 10.54 16.32 -39.97
N PRO A 118 11.70 16.79 -39.48
CA PRO A 118 12.96 16.10 -39.70
C PRO A 118 13.35 15.31 -38.45
N ALA A 119 13.28 13.99 -38.55
CA ALA A 119 14.13 13.05 -37.82
C ALA A 119 14.53 11.95 -38.83
N PRO A 120 15.65 11.20 -38.69
CA PRO A 120 16.60 11.17 -37.58
C PRO A 120 18.08 11.28 -38.02
N ALA A 121 18.96 11.81 -37.16
CA ALA A 121 20.39 11.54 -37.26
C ALA A 121 20.70 10.29 -36.44
N HIS A 122 20.95 9.17 -37.12
CA HIS A 122 21.58 7.98 -36.55
C HIS A 122 23.06 8.27 -36.22
N PRO A 123 23.53 7.94 -35.02
CA PRO A 123 24.89 7.47 -34.82
C PRO A 123 24.89 5.92 -34.78
N GLU A 124 25.89 5.36 -35.46
CA GLU A 124 26.12 3.93 -35.67
C GLU A 124 26.22 3.11 -34.38
N PRO A 125 25.84 1.82 -34.42
CA PRO A 125 26.08 0.89 -33.33
C PRO A 125 27.59 0.52 -33.26
N PRO A 126 28.22 0.57 -32.08
CA PRO A 126 29.54 -0.05 -31.92
C PRO A 126 29.43 -1.57 -32.06
N LYS A 127 30.33 -2.13 -32.88
CA LYS A 127 30.53 -3.56 -33.14
C LYS A 127 30.67 -4.39 -31.85
N PRO A 128 30.25 -5.67 -31.89
CA PRO A 128 30.38 -6.59 -30.76
C PRO A 128 31.84 -6.95 -30.51
N ALA A 129 32.29 -6.74 -29.28
CA ALA A 129 33.55 -7.31 -28.79
C ALA A 129 33.25 -8.67 -28.13
N SER A 130 33.65 -9.70 -28.87
CA SER A 130 34.14 -11.02 -28.45
C SER A 130 33.69 -11.60 -27.10
N GLU A 131 32.96 -12.71 -27.20
CA GLU A 131 32.91 -13.79 -26.20
C GLU A 131 34.32 -14.25 -25.78
N PRO A 132 34.49 -14.57 -24.49
CA PRO A 132 35.26 -15.73 -24.08
C PRO A 132 34.30 -16.80 -23.55
N GLY A 133 34.45 -18.00 -24.11
CA GLY A 133 33.58 -19.15 -23.91
C GLY A 133 33.53 -19.75 -22.49
N PRO A 134 32.83 -20.89 -22.38
CA PRO A 134 32.24 -21.38 -21.14
C PRO A 134 33.28 -21.93 -20.16
N ALA A 135 33.26 -21.44 -18.92
CA ALA A 135 33.92 -22.09 -17.82
C ALA A 135 33.09 -23.30 -17.35
N ALA A 136 33.67 -24.49 -17.47
CA ALA A 136 33.12 -25.76 -17.02
C ALA A 136 32.79 -25.76 -15.50
N PRO A 137 31.79 -26.56 -15.07
CA PRO A 137 31.30 -26.56 -13.70
C PRO A 137 32.32 -27.17 -12.72
N LYS A 138 32.55 -26.47 -11.60
CA LYS A 138 33.24 -27.06 -10.44
C LYS A 138 32.23 -27.72 -9.50
N PRO A 139 32.58 -28.88 -8.91
CA PRO A 139 31.66 -29.75 -8.20
C PRO A 139 31.21 -29.19 -6.83
N ALA A 140 29.98 -29.54 -6.47
CA ALA A 140 29.34 -29.19 -5.21
C ALA A 140 30.11 -29.72 -3.98
N PRO A 141 30.23 -28.94 -2.90
CA PRO A 141 30.69 -29.46 -1.62
C PRO A 141 29.61 -30.33 -0.97
N LYS A 142 29.98 -31.56 -0.62
CA LYS A 142 29.23 -32.47 0.27
C LYS A 142 28.98 -31.77 1.61
N VAL A 143 27.73 -31.47 1.92
CA VAL A 143 27.31 -31.13 3.28
C VAL A 143 26.95 -32.43 4.00
N MET A 144 27.65 -32.66 5.11
CA MET A 144 27.47 -33.79 6.01
C MET A 144 26.10 -33.72 6.70
N PRO A 145 25.48 -34.86 7.04
CA PRO A 145 24.24 -34.88 7.81
C PRO A 145 24.48 -34.33 9.22
N GLY A 146 23.73 -33.29 9.58
CA GLY A 146 23.66 -32.78 10.94
C GLY A 146 22.99 -33.78 11.89
N PRO A 147 23.27 -33.71 13.20
CA PRO A 147 22.80 -34.68 14.18
C PRO A 147 21.27 -34.61 14.34
N ALA A 148 20.64 -35.78 14.29
CA ALA A 148 19.22 -35.98 14.57
C ALA A 148 18.89 -35.51 16.00
N THR A 149 18.13 -34.43 16.13
CA THR A 149 17.48 -34.04 17.38
C THR A 149 16.38 -35.04 17.69
N ALA A 150 16.49 -35.67 18.86
CA ALA A 150 15.57 -36.67 19.36
C ALA A 150 14.14 -36.13 19.48
N ALA A 151 13.20 -36.82 18.83
CA ALA A 151 11.77 -36.63 19.05
C ALA A 151 11.43 -37.04 20.50
N ARG A 152 10.84 -36.12 21.26
CA ARG A 152 10.20 -36.46 22.54
C ARG A 152 8.82 -37.07 22.26
N PRO A 153 8.41 -38.11 23.02
CA PRO A 153 7.14 -38.79 22.77
C PRO A 153 5.94 -37.91 23.13
N PRO A 154 4.79 -38.05 22.44
CA PRO A 154 3.56 -37.38 22.83
C PRO A 154 3.02 -37.99 24.12
N VAL A 155 2.79 -37.15 25.13
CA VAL A 155 2.06 -37.53 26.34
C VAL A 155 0.57 -37.55 25.98
N ALA A 156 -0.05 -38.71 26.17
CA ALA A 156 -1.47 -38.93 25.98
C ALA A 156 -2.29 -38.12 26.99
N LEU A 157 -3.29 -37.38 26.50
CA LEU A 157 -4.34 -36.79 27.33
C LEU A 157 -5.35 -37.88 27.69
N THR A 158 -5.35 -38.32 28.94
CA THR A 158 -6.54 -38.86 29.59
C THR A 158 -7.23 -37.73 30.32
N ALA A 159 -8.54 -37.60 30.08
CA ALA A 159 -9.45 -36.80 30.88
C ALA A 159 -9.46 -37.26 32.35
N ASP A 160 -9.82 -36.32 33.23
CA ASP A 160 -10.51 -36.45 34.51
C ASP A 160 -9.94 -35.45 35.53
N ASP A 161 -10.72 -34.39 35.70
CA ASP A 161 -11.10 -33.62 36.88
C ASP A 161 -10.08 -33.08 37.92
N ASP A 162 -10.34 -31.80 38.20
CA ASP A 162 -10.12 -31.03 39.43
C ASP A 162 -8.69 -30.66 39.88
N ASP A 163 -8.51 -29.33 40.01
CA ASP A 163 -7.41 -28.61 40.67
C ASP A 163 -6.01 -28.75 40.04
N VAL A 164 -5.73 -27.95 39.01
CA VAL A 164 -4.35 -27.70 38.55
C VAL A 164 -4.11 -26.20 38.45
N ALA A 165 -3.08 -25.79 39.19
CA ALA A 165 -2.47 -24.48 39.12
C ALA A 165 -2.31 -24.03 37.67
N VAL A 166 -2.66 -22.77 37.40
CA VAL A 166 -2.37 -22.14 36.12
C VAL A 166 -0.84 -22.07 36.00
N ASP A 167 -0.25 -23.06 35.33
CA ASP A 167 1.08 -22.89 34.75
C ASP A 167 0.93 -21.78 33.71
N GLU A 168 1.38 -20.58 34.08
CA GLU A 168 1.50 -19.41 33.22
C GLU A 168 2.59 -19.62 32.14
N ASP A 169 2.49 -20.72 31.39
CA ASP A 169 3.17 -20.90 30.10
C ASP A 169 2.18 -20.65 28.96
N THR A 170 1.25 -19.71 29.17
CA THR A 170 0.77 -18.88 28.08
C THR A 170 1.98 -18.13 27.56
N VAL A 171 2.65 -18.69 26.54
CA VAL A 171 3.57 -17.92 25.69
C VAL A 171 2.80 -16.65 25.35
N PRO A 172 3.22 -15.48 25.84
CA PRO A 172 2.54 -14.28 25.46
C PRO A 172 2.69 -14.21 23.94
N LEU A 173 1.59 -14.23 23.19
CA LEU A 173 1.55 -13.56 21.89
C LEU A 173 1.68 -12.04 22.16
N ALA A 174 2.74 -11.65 22.86
CA ALA A 174 3.21 -10.30 22.84
C ALA A 174 3.67 -10.09 21.42
N SER A 175 2.97 -9.22 20.69
CA SER A 175 3.37 -8.77 19.36
C SER A 175 4.86 -8.45 19.42
N ALA A 176 5.70 -9.32 18.83
CA ALA A 176 7.15 -9.15 18.85
C ALA A 176 7.60 -7.91 18.04
N LEU A 177 6.65 -7.29 17.35
CA LEU A 177 6.79 -6.06 16.61
C LEU A 177 6.29 -4.88 17.45
N ASP A 178 7.01 -3.77 17.35
CA ASP A 178 6.56 -2.49 17.88
C ASP A 178 5.23 -2.07 17.19
N PRO A 179 4.27 -1.45 17.92
CA PRO A 179 3.00 -1.02 17.34
C PRO A 179 3.14 -0.11 16.12
N GLU A 180 4.14 0.77 16.08
CA GLU A 180 4.39 1.64 14.92
C GLU A 180 4.78 0.80 13.70
N THR A 181 5.57 -0.26 13.89
CA THR A 181 5.96 -1.18 12.81
C THR A 181 4.75 -1.96 12.29
N VAL A 182 3.84 -2.39 13.18
CA VAL A 182 2.61 -3.08 12.77
C VAL A 182 1.72 -2.16 11.95
N ASP A 183 1.56 -0.90 12.36
CA ASP A 183 0.77 0.08 11.60
C ASP A 183 1.39 0.37 10.22
N GLU A 184 2.73 0.45 10.12
CA GLU A 184 3.43 0.57 8.83
C GLU A 184 3.20 -0.64 7.92
N VAL A 185 3.29 -1.85 8.46
CA VAL A 185 2.99 -3.09 7.71
C VAL A 185 1.53 -3.11 7.28
N ARG A 186 0.60 -2.73 8.16
CA ARG A 186 -0.83 -2.67 7.84
C ARG A 186 -1.11 -1.67 6.72
N GLU A 187 -0.50 -0.47 6.76
CA GLU A 187 -0.62 0.52 5.69
C GLU A 187 -0.08 -0.03 4.36
N LEU A 188 1.05 -0.73 4.39
CA LEU A 188 1.66 -1.31 3.20
C LEU A 188 0.81 -2.44 2.60
N VAL A 189 0.29 -3.34 3.44
CA VAL A 189 -0.61 -4.43 3.03
C VAL A 189 -1.92 -3.87 2.48
N ALA A 190 -2.48 -2.82 3.11
CA ALA A 190 -3.64 -2.09 2.60
C ALA A 190 -3.35 -1.37 1.27
N GLY A 191 -2.13 -0.88 1.07
CA GLY A 191 -1.69 -0.31 -0.20
C GLY A 191 -1.69 -1.30 -1.35
N MET A 192 -1.55 -2.60 -1.06
CA MET A 192 -1.71 -3.70 -2.03
C MET A 192 -3.17 -4.16 -2.17
N GLY A 193 -4.12 -3.57 -1.43
CA GLY A 193 -5.54 -3.96 -1.44
C GLY A 193 -5.88 -5.11 -0.49
N MET A 194 -4.95 -5.54 0.36
CA MET A 194 -5.15 -6.62 1.33
C MET A 194 -5.43 -6.08 2.73
N GLU A 195 -6.06 -6.90 3.56
CA GLU A 195 -6.24 -6.60 4.98
C GLU A 195 -5.32 -7.49 5.82
N LEU A 196 -4.45 -6.89 6.63
CA LEU A 196 -3.60 -7.64 7.56
C LEU A 196 -4.43 -8.19 8.71
N THR A 197 -4.37 -9.51 8.95
CA THR A 197 -5.06 -10.15 10.07
C THR A 197 -4.16 -10.26 11.30
N PHE A 198 -4.74 -10.58 12.46
CA PHE A 198 -3.97 -10.90 13.67
C PHE A 198 -3.00 -12.08 13.46
N ALA A 199 -3.36 -13.04 12.59
CA ALA A 199 -2.47 -14.15 12.25
C ALA A 199 -1.25 -13.65 11.45
N GLY A 200 -1.43 -12.66 10.58
CA GLY A 200 -0.33 -12.00 9.88
C GLY A 200 0.58 -11.22 10.81
N GLU A 201 0.03 -10.47 11.75
CA GLU A 201 0.82 -9.76 12.77
C GLU A 201 1.66 -10.74 13.61
N ALA A 202 1.07 -11.84 14.06
CA ALA A 202 1.76 -12.89 14.81
C ALA A 202 2.85 -13.58 13.98
N LEU A 203 2.56 -13.91 12.73
CA LEU A 203 3.53 -14.53 11.80
C LEU A 203 4.72 -13.61 11.56
N MET A 204 4.47 -12.32 11.29
CA MET A 204 5.51 -11.32 11.08
C MET A 204 6.40 -11.18 12.33
N GLY A 205 5.79 -11.10 13.51
CA GLY A 205 6.52 -11.06 14.77
C GLY A 205 7.40 -12.29 14.99
N GLN A 206 6.89 -13.49 14.65
CA GLN A 206 7.66 -14.71 14.75
C GLN A 206 8.85 -14.75 13.78
N LEU A 207 8.65 -14.34 12.53
CA LEU A 207 9.72 -14.33 11.51
C LEU A 207 10.82 -13.34 11.89
N VAL A 208 10.45 -12.14 12.36
CA VAL A 208 11.41 -11.15 12.85
C VAL A 208 12.13 -11.63 14.11
N ALA A 209 11.43 -12.29 15.04
CA ALA A 209 12.05 -12.90 16.22
C ALA A 209 13.05 -14.02 15.86
N LYS A 210 12.84 -14.71 14.72
CA LYS A 210 13.79 -15.67 14.13
C LYS A 210 14.95 -15.01 13.37
N GLY A 211 15.00 -13.69 13.32
CA GLY A 211 16.07 -12.92 12.69
C GLY A 211 15.82 -12.57 11.22
N ALA A 212 14.60 -12.76 10.70
CA ALA A 212 14.25 -12.29 9.36
C ALA A 212 14.20 -10.75 9.33
N GLN A 213 14.61 -10.17 8.21
CA GLN A 213 14.36 -8.75 7.94
C GLN A 213 12.86 -8.52 7.72
N LEU A 214 12.38 -7.31 8.00
CA LEU A 214 10.95 -7.00 7.92
C LEU A 214 10.38 -7.22 6.51
N GLY A 215 11.10 -6.83 5.46
CA GLY A 215 10.65 -7.06 4.08
C GLY A 215 10.65 -8.53 3.68
N ASP A 216 11.63 -9.32 4.14
CA ASP A 216 11.65 -10.77 3.93
C ASP A 216 10.48 -11.46 4.64
N ALA A 217 10.15 -11.02 5.86
CA ALA A 217 9.01 -11.50 6.62
C ALA A 217 7.69 -11.17 5.90
N LEU A 218 7.56 -9.95 5.37
CA LEU A 218 6.40 -9.52 4.60
C LEU A 218 6.23 -10.35 3.33
N SER A 219 7.30 -10.56 2.57
CA SER A 219 7.29 -11.39 1.35
C SER A 219 6.78 -12.81 1.66
N GLN A 220 7.24 -13.40 2.77
CA GLN A 220 6.77 -14.69 3.26
C GLN A 220 5.30 -14.68 3.67
N MET A 221 4.87 -13.65 4.39
CA MET A 221 3.48 -13.48 4.80
C MET A 221 2.54 -13.40 3.59
N LEU A 222 2.93 -12.67 2.55
CA LEU A 222 2.18 -12.59 1.29
C LEU A 222 2.13 -13.96 0.59
N LEU A 223 3.27 -14.65 0.48
CA LEU A 223 3.34 -15.99 -0.10
C LEU A 223 2.38 -16.97 0.58
N ILE A 224 2.33 -16.97 1.91
CA ILE A 224 1.44 -17.83 2.70
C ILE A 224 -0.02 -17.41 2.51
N SER A 225 -0.30 -16.11 2.42
CA SER A 225 -1.67 -15.61 2.17
C SER A 225 -2.19 -16.10 0.81
N PHE A 226 -1.35 -16.10 -0.21
CA PHE A 226 -1.72 -16.68 -1.52
C PHE A 226 -1.82 -18.21 -1.50
N ALA A 227 -1.06 -18.91 -0.66
CA ALA A 227 -1.25 -20.34 -0.47
C ALA A 227 -2.65 -20.65 0.09
N HIS A 228 -3.14 -19.86 1.06
CA HIS A 228 -4.53 -19.94 1.54
C HIS A 228 -5.53 -19.66 0.42
N ALA A 229 -5.32 -18.63 -0.38
CA ALA A 229 -6.17 -18.33 -1.53
C ALA A 229 -6.22 -19.48 -2.55
N VAL A 230 -5.10 -20.14 -2.83
CA VAL A 230 -5.07 -21.30 -3.74
C VAL A 230 -5.84 -22.48 -3.14
N GLN A 231 -5.68 -22.73 -1.84
CA GLN A 231 -6.45 -23.77 -1.15
C GLN A 231 -7.96 -23.47 -1.19
N GLU A 232 -8.36 -22.22 -0.98
CA GLU A 232 -9.76 -21.79 -1.06
C GLU A 232 -10.31 -21.85 -2.50
N ASP A 233 -9.50 -21.50 -3.49
CA ASP A 233 -9.87 -21.62 -4.90
C ASP A 233 -10.16 -23.08 -5.26
N GLU A 234 -9.33 -24.01 -4.79
CA GLU A 234 -9.52 -25.45 -5.02
C GLU A 234 -10.80 -25.96 -4.36
N THR A 235 -11.06 -25.60 -3.10
CA THR A 235 -12.30 -26.01 -2.40
C THR A 235 -13.55 -25.38 -3.01
N SER A 236 -13.41 -24.19 -3.60
CA SER A 236 -14.50 -23.46 -4.25
C SER A 236 -14.70 -23.83 -5.73
N GLY A 237 -13.87 -24.71 -6.29
CA GLY A 237 -13.96 -25.15 -7.69
C GLY A 237 -13.47 -24.12 -8.72
N GLY A 238 -12.46 -23.31 -8.38
CA GLY A 238 -11.81 -22.37 -9.31
C GLY A 238 -12.41 -20.96 -9.35
N LYS A 239 -13.27 -20.61 -8.38
CA LYS A 239 -13.97 -19.30 -8.36
C LYS A 239 -13.01 -18.12 -8.27
N LEU A 240 -11.96 -18.19 -7.46
CA LEU A 240 -11.05 -17.08 -7.26
C LEU A 240 -10.22 -16.80 -8.52
N MET A 241 -9.78 -17.85 -9.20
CA MET A 241 -9.10 -17.70 -10.50
C MET A 241 -10.01 -17.04 -11.54
N SER A 242 -11.31 -17.36 -11.52
CA SER A 242 -12.29 -16.71 -12.42
C SER A 242 -12.54 -15.24 -12.10
N LEU A 243 -12.29 -14.81 -10.85
CA LEU A 243 -12.40 -13.43 -10.40
C LEU A 243 -11.14 -12.60 -10.66
N GLY A 244 -10.09 -13.18 -11.24
CA GLY A 244 -8.86 -12.47 -11.59
C GLY A 244 -7.74 -12.58 -10.55
N LEU A 245 -7.76 -13.59 -9.68
CA LEU A 245 -6.70 -13.82 -8.69
C LEU A 245 -5.30 -13.87 -9.32
N ARG A 246 -5.18 -14.43 -10.54
CA ARG A 246 -3.90 -14.50 -11.28
C ARG A 246 -3.35 -13.11 -11.61
N ASP A 247 -4.20 -12.21 -12.12
CA ASP A 247 -3.78 -10.86 -12.50
C ASP A 247 -3.39 -10.06 -11.25
N TYR A 248 -4.16 -10.22 -10.17
CA TYR A 248 -3.88 -9.60 -8.89
C TYR A 248 -2.53 -10.05 -8.29
N VAL A 249 -2.17 -11.33 -8.40
CA VAL A 249 -0.85 -11.83 -7.97
C VAL A 249 0.27 -11.10 -8.71
N VAL A 250 0.13 -10.85 -10.01
CA VAL A 250 1.12 -10.11 -10.80
C VAL A 250 1.30 -8.69 -10.29
N GLU A 251 0.20 -8.01 -9.94
CA GLU A 251 0.25 -6.67 -9.34
C GLU A 251 0.99 -6.69 -8.00
N VAL A 252 0.68 -7.65 -7.12
CA VAL A 252 1.38 -7.80 -5.84
C VAL A 252 2.87 -8.11 -6.04
N MET A 253 3.22 -8.97 -7.00
CA MET A 253 4.62 -9.25 -7.34
C MET A 253 5.38 -7.98 -7.76
N GLN A 254 4.74 -7.10 -8.53
CA GLN A 254 5.33 -5.80 -8.93
C GLN A 254 5.51 -4.85 -7.74
N GLU A 255 4.58 -4.85 -6.78
CA GLU A 255 4.74 -4.05 -5.56
C GLU A 255 5.89 -4.58 -4.69
N VAL A 256 5.99 -5.91 -4.52
CA VAL A 256 7.11 -6.53 -3.79
C VAL A 256 8.45 -6.29 -4.50
N GLU A 257 8.46 -6.26 -5.84
CA GLU A 257 9.65 -5.91 -6.63
C GLU A 257 10.16 -4.51 -6.31
N LYS A 258 9.28 -3.52 -6.14
CA LYS A 258 9.67 -2.17 -5.71
C LYS A 258 10.30 -2.18 -4.32
N LEU A 259 9.86 -3.07 -3.43
CA LEU A 259 10.44 -3.22 -2.08
C LEU A 259 11.85 -3.83 -2.15
N ARG A 260 12.08 -4.80 -3.04
CA ARG A 260 13.42 -5.33 -3.34
C ARG A 260 14.33 -4.23 -3.88
N ASP A 261 13.88 -3.49 -4.88
CA ASP A 261 14.69 -2.43 -5.51
C ASP A 261 15.05 -1.31 -4.52
N ALA A 262 14.20 -1.10 -3.52
CA ALA A 262 14.45 -0.17 -2.41
C ALA A 262 15.35 -0.77 -1.30
N GLY A 263 15.71 -2.05 -1.39
CA GLY A 263 16.60 -2.74 -0.45
C GLY A 263 15.92 -3.25 0.84
N PHE A 264 14.58 -3.33 0.88
CA PHE A 264 13.85 -3.86 2.04
C PHE A 264 13.72 -5.38 2.04
N VAL A 265 13.75 -6.00 0.86
CA VAL A 265 13.70 -7.44 0.65
C VAL A 265 15.04 -7.87 0.07
N GLY A 266 15.66 -8.91 0.63
CA GLY A 266 16.91 -9.43 0.11
C GLY A 266 16.72 -10.13 -1.24
N ASP A 267 17.63 -9.92 -2.19
CA ASP A 267 17.53 -10.46 -3.56
C ASP A 267 17.28 -11.98 -3.59
N ALA A 268 18.04 -12.74 -2.80
CA ALA A 268 17.90 -14.19 -2.73
C ALA A 268 16.51 -14.62 -2.22
N ARG A 269 15.96 -13.87 -1.25
CA ARG A 269 14.63 -14.15 -0.70
C ARG A 269 13.54 -13.80 -1.71
N PHE A 270 13.65 -12.62 -2.31
CA PHE A 270 12.73 -12.18 -3.36
C PHE A 270 12.66 -13.20 -4.50
N GLU A 271 13.79 -13.65 -5.03
CA GLU A 271 13.81 -14.62 -6.13
C GLU A 271 13.18 -15.96 -5.74
N GLU A 272 13.43 -16.43 -4.53
CA GLU A 272 12.83 -17.66 -4.01
C GLU A 272 11.31 -17.52 -3.89
N ASP A 273 10.83 -16.44 -3.28
CA ASP A 273 9.41 -16.21 -3.02
C ASP A 273 8.63 -15.95 -4.31
N MET A 274 9.14 -15.12 -5.22
CA MET A 274 8.48 -14.83 -6.50
C MET A 274 8.41 -16.07 -7.39
N ARG A 275 9.45 -16.92 -7.37
CA ARG A 275 9.41 -18.19 -8.11
C ARG A 275 8.32 -19.11 -7.54
N ARG A 276 8.23 -19.25 -6.21
CA ARG A 276 7.20 -20.05 -5.56
C ARG A 276 5.80 -19.50 -5.82
N LEU A 277 5.65 -18.18 -5.73
CA LEU A 277 4.40 -17.50 -6.01
C LEU A 277 3.97 -17.77 -7.45
N TRP A 278 4.85 -17.55 -8.43
CA TRP A 278 4.56 -17.86 -9.84
C TRP A 278 4.17 -19.33 -10.06
N SER A 279 4.92 -20.26 -9.48
CA SER A 279 4.62 -21.70 -9.59
C SER A 279 3.27 -22.10 -8.98
N MET A 280 2.74 -21.37 -8.00
CA MET A 280 1.39 -21.61 -7.46
C MET A 280 0.27 -21.21 -8.43
N PHE A 281 0.52 -20.33 -9.40
CA PHE A 281 -0.51 -19.80 -10.30
C PHE A 281 -0.38 -20.26 -11.75
N ASP A 282 0.82 -20.70 -12.16
CA ASP A 282 1.12 -21.12 -13.54
C ASP A 282 1.58 -22.59 -13.64
N GLY A 283 1.75 -23.28 -12.51
CA GLY A 283 2.23 -24.66 -12.45
C GLY A 283 1.12 -25.69 -12.21
N ASP A 284 1.31 -26.91 -12.72
CA ASP A 284 0.42 -28.06 -12.48
C ASP A 284 0.42 -28.49 -10.99
N ASP A 285 1.48 -28.16 -10.25
CA ASP A 285 1.68 -28.56 -8.85
C ASP A 285 1.16 -27.53 -7.84
N ARG A 286 0.25 -26.63 -8.24
CA ARG A 286 -0.23 -25.50 -7.41
C ARG A 286 -0.62 -25.91 -5.99
N MET A 287 -1.39 -26.99 -5.86
CA MET A 287 -1.93 -27.43 -4.58
C MET A 287 -0.87 -28.11 -3.71
N GLN A 288 0.12 -28.76 -4.33
CA GLN A 288 1.24 -29.34 -3.60
C GLN A 288 2.13 -28.24 -3.01
N ILE A 289 2.35 -27.15 -3.75
CA ILE A 289 3.14 -26.01 -3.25
C ILE A 289 2.38 -25.30 -2.12
N ALA A 290 1.09 -25.02 -2.31
CA ALA A 290 0.25 -24.40 -1.28
C ALA A 290 0.21 -25.26 0.00
N SER A 291 -0.08 -26.55 -0.10
CA SER A 291 -0.10 -27.45 1.07
C SER A 291 1.25 -27.57 1.78
N THR A 292 2.36 -27.50 1.05
CA THR A 292 3.70 -27.50 1.67
C THR A 292 3.93 -26.23 2.50
N LEU A 293 3.51 -25.07 1.99
CA LEU A 293 3.61 -23.79 2.73
C LEU A 293 2.69 -23.76 3.96
N LEU A 294 1.51 -24.36 3.85
CA LEU A 294 0.50 -24.42 4.91
C LEU A 294 0.72 -25.58 5.90
N SER A 295 1.76 -26.39 5.70
CA SER A 295 2.16 -27.43 6.66
C SER A 295 2.79 -26.85 7.93
N ASP A 296 3.14 -25.56 7.93
CA ASP A 296 3.59 -24.87 9.15
C ASP A 296 2.38 -24.64 10.09
N PRO A 297 2.46 -25.07 11.36
CA PRO A 297 1.34 -25.03 12.29
C PRO A 297 0.84 -23.62 12.64
N ILE A 298 1.62 -22.56 12.40
CA ILE A 298 1.21 -21.18 12.68
C ILE A 298 0.62 -20.54 11.43
N ALA A 299 1.30 -20.74 10.29
CA ALA A 299 0.88 -20.18 9.01
C ALA A 299 -0.32 -20.93 8.39
N GLY A 300 -0.54 -22.20 8.74
CA GLY A 300 -1.57 -23.05 8.15
C GLY A 300 -2.98 -22.90 8.72
N VAL A 301 -3.15 -22.26 9.88
CA VAL A 301 -4.44 -22.24 10.60
C VAL A 301 -5.39 -21.17 10.07
N THR A 302 -4.88 -19.98 9.75
CA THR A 302 -5.67 -18.85 9.24
C THR A 302 -4.86 -18.02 8.27
N PRO A 303 -5.50 -17.36 7.29
CA PRO A 303 -4.82 -16.49 6.34
C PRO A 303 -4.14 -15.29 7.05
N PRO A 304 -2.84 -15.06 6.82
CA PRO A 304 -2.12 -13.91 7.38
C PRO A 304 -2.66 -12.56 6.89
N ALA A 305 -3.12 -12.49 5.64
CA ALA A 305 -3.78 -11.34 5.08
C ALA A 305 -4.97 -11.77 4.21
N LEU A 306 -6.04 -10.99 4.24
CA LEU A 306 -7.23 -11.21 3.43
C LEU A 306 -7.08 -10.56 2.06
N LEU A 307 -7.58 -11.23 1.04
CA LEU A 307 -7.65 -10.69 -0.31
C LEU A 307 -8.62 -9.48 -0.40
N PRO A 308 -8.46 -8.63 -1.43
CA PRO A 308 -9.42 -7.57 -1.74
C PRO A 308 -10.86 -8.09 -1.77
N GLU A 309 -11.82 -7.25 -1.37
CA GLU A 309 -13.25 -7.62 -1.32
C GLU A 309 -13.77 -8.21 -2.64
N ASP A 310 -13.32 -7.66 -3.77
CA ASP A 310 -13.73 -8.10 -5.11
C ASP A 310 -13.26 -9.52 -5.46
N LEU A 311 -12.23 -10.00 -4.76
CA LEU A 311 -11.68 -11.35 -4.89
C LEU A 311 -12.15 -12.28 -3.77
N ARG A 312 -13.07 -11.87 -2.89
CA ARG A 312 -13.66 -12.76 -1.91
C ARG A 312 -14.91 -13.41 -2.50
N PRO A 313 -15.12 -14.72 -2.33
CA PRO A 313 -16.37 -15.33 -2.74
C PRO A 313 -17.49 -14.67 -1.92
N PHE A 314 -18.54 -14.17 -2.58
CA PHE A 314 -19.72 -13.69 -1.88
C PHE A 314 -20.26 -14.81 -1.01
N GLU A 315 -20.23 -14.66 0.31
CA GLU A 315 -21.01 -15.49 1.20
C GLU A 315 -22.49 -15.16 0.93
N GLU A 316 -23.15 -15.99 0.14
CA GLU A 316 -24.62 -16.00 0.07
C GLU A 316 -25.13 -16.31 1.48
N THR A 317 -25.57 -15.26 2.18
CA THR A 317 -26.28 -15.33 3.47
C THR A 317 -27.77 -15.53 3.27
#